data_AF-A0A7K2ZE49-F1
#
_entry.id   AF-A0A7K2ZE49-F1
#
_cell.length_a   1.000
_cell.length_b   1.000
_cell.length_c   1.000
_cell.angle_alpha   90.00
_cell.angle_beta   90.00
_cell.angle_gamma   90.00
#
_symmetry.space_group_name_H-M   'P 1'
#
loop_
_entity.id
_entity.type
_entity.pdbx_description
1 polymer ?
#
loop_
_entity_poly.entity_id
_entity_poly.type
_entity_poly.pdbx_seq_one_letter_code
_entity_poly.pdbx_strand_id
1 'polypeptide(L)'
;MSRTAPRTAFDLVRRLLADDAPPFALLRRRTPGRDHDHVEVLIGRVREAEQLADLPVGASPALALVPFRQIAERGFDVRDDGTPLSVLVADESHELELAEVLAALPAHDVVVEDRGFDVPDAEYAEIVRRVIRDEIGQGEGANFVIRRTFRGEIPGFRRADALALFRRLLSGERGAYWTFVVHTGERVLVGASPEVHVRMSGGTVVMNPISGTYRYPAEGPTAESLLAFLGDRKESEELSMVVDEELKMMCTVGDMGGVVVGPRLKEMAHLAHTEYELRGRSSLDVREVLRETMFAATVTGSPVQNACRVIERYEQGGRGYYAGALALVGQDASGAQTLDSPILIRTADIAQDGSLKVPVGATLVRHSDPESEVAETHAKAAGVLAALGVRPGRPEAEAGRPLLAADPRVQAALDDRRGSLAPFWLRMQERTRELTGHALVVDGEDTFTAMLAHLLRSSGLEVSVRRFDEPGLREMVRAHRGPVVLGPGPGNPGDLADPKMRLLRELAAGLVREHRYGLLGVCLGHELIAAELGMEIVRKAVPYQGAQTRIELFGRPETVGFYNSFTARCDGPAAAELAAHGIEVSRDEESGELHALRGPGFASVQFHPESVLTVRGSAIVTELLAGLPVLS
;
A
#
# COMPACT_ATOMS: atom_id res chain seq x y z
N MET A 1 17.59 29.18 -34.68
CA MET A 1 16.58 29.07 -35.77
C MET A 1 15.23 28.83 -35.11
N SER A 2 14.27 29.71 -35.38
CA SER A 2 12.94 29.76 -34.75
C SER A 2 12.13 28.49 -35.03
N ARG A 3 11.99 27.58 -34.06
CA ARG A 3 11.05 26.45 -34.12
C ARG A 3 9.65 27.00 -33.84
N THR A 4 8.82 27.11 -34.87
CA THR A 4 7.38 27.36 -34.75
C THR A 4 6.76 26.32 -33.83
N ALA A 5 6.09 26.77 -32.77
CA ALA A 5 5.28 25.90 -31.92
C ALA A 5 4.28 25.10 -32.80
N PRO A 6 4.18 23.78 -32.63
CA PRO A 6 3.23 22.96 -33.39
C PRO A 6 1.80 23.45 -33.13
N ARG A 7 1.02 23.64 -34.21
CA ARG A 7 -0.31 24.25 -34.14
C ARG A 7 -1.45 23.24 -33.98
N THR A 8 -1.18 21.95 -34.15
CA THR A 8 -2.19 20.87 -34.11
C THR A 8 -1.63 19.60 -33.48
N ALA A 9 -2.52 18.74 -32.95
CA ALA A 9 -2.14 17.42 -32.45
C ALA A 9 -1.41 16.57 -33.53
N PHE A 10 -1.82 16.70 -34.80
CA PHE A 10 -1.22 16.00 -35.92
C PHE A 10 0.26 16.38 -36.13
N ASP A 11 0.58 17.68 -36.09
CA ASP A 11 1.96 18.15 -36.23
C ASP A 11 2.86 17.64 -35.10
N LEU A 12 2.32 17.63 -33.87
CA LEU A 12 3.05 17.16 -32.70
C LEU A 12 3.30 15.64 -32.78
N VAL A 13 2.28 14.83 -33.05
CA VAL A 13 2.44 13.38 -33.20
C VAL A 13 3.41 13.04 -34.34
N ARG A 14 3.33 13.75 -35.47
CA ARG A 14 4.29 13.58 -36.58
C ARG A 14 5.73 13.88 -36.15
N ARG A 15 5.94 14.89 -35.30
CA ARG A 15 7.25 15.19 -34.71
C ARG A 15 7.72 14.06 -33.79
N LEU A 16 6.84 13.48 -32.98
CA LEU A 16 7.18 12.37 -32.07
C LEU A 16 7.55 11.07 -32.80
N LEU A 17 7.06 10.90 -34.04
CA LEU A 17 7.35 9.76 -34.89
C LEU A 17 8.68 9.90 -35.67
N ALA A 18 9.26 11.10 -35.74
CA ALA A 18 10.50 11.34 -36.48
C ALA A 18 11.69 10.64 -35.83
N ASP A 19 12.66 10.17 -36.63
CA ASP A 19 13.83 9.42 -36.13
C ASP A 19 14.63 10.16 -35.04
N ASP A 20 14.71 11.49 -35.14
CA ASP A 20 15.39 12.37 -34.20
C ASP A 20 14.50 12.91 -33.08
N ALA A 21 13.28 12.37 -32.89
CA ALA A 21 12.40 12.90 -31.86
C ALA A 21 13.03 12.71 -30.46
N PRO A 22 13.06 13.79 -29.64
CA PRO A 22 13.55 13.70 -28.28
C PRO A 22 12.67 12.78 -27.42
N PRO A 23 13.13 12.38 -26.22
CA PRO A 23 12.29 11.71 -25.25
C PRO A 23 10.99 12.48 -24.98
N PHE A 24 9.92 11.73 -24.74
CA PHE A 24 8.58 12.30 -24.54
C PHE A 24 7.71 11.42 -23.65
N ALA A 25 6.64 12.02 -23.13
CA ALA A 25 5.54 11.31 -22.49
C ALA A 25 4.20 11.87 -22.98
N LEU A 26 3.22 10.99 -23.22
CA LEU A 26 1.82 11.36 -23.37
C LEU A 26 1.05 10.80 -22.18
N LEU A 27 0.32 11.66 -21.47
CA LEU A 27 -0.38 11.33 -20.22
C LEU A 27 -1.84 11.76 -20.34
N ARG A 28 -2.77 10.82 -20.14
CA ARG A 28 -4.17 11.13 -19.84
C ARG A 28 -4.42 10.82 -18.38
N ARG A 29 -4.68 11.84 -17.56
CA ARG A 29 -4.80 11.72 -16.11
C ARG A 29 -6.22 12.03 -15.66
N ARG A 30 -6.73 11.23 -14.72
CA ARG A 30 -8.01 11.46 -14.03
C ARG A 30 -7.79 12.04 -12.65
N THR A 31 -7.12 13.19 -12.62
CA THR A 31 -6.78 13.90 -11.39
C THR A 31 -7.87 14.93 -11.08
N PRO A 32 -8.37 15.02 -9.83
CA PRO A 32 -9.42 15.98 -9.48
C PRO A 32 -9.07 17.40 -9.90
N GLY A 33 -10.02 18.08 -10.54
CA GLY A 33 -9.84 19.44 -11.04
C GLY A 33 -9.25 19.54 -12.46
N ARG A 34 -9.00 18.42 -13.15
CA ARG A 34 -8.65 18.40 -14.58
C ARG A 34 -9.76 17.83 -15.43
N ASP A 35 -9.86 18.32 -16.67
CA ASP A 35 -10.72 17.75 -17.69
C ASP A 35 -10.15 16.41 -18.17
N HIS A 36 -10.99 15.39 -18.25
CA HIS A 36 -10.61 14.03 -18.66
C HIS A 36 -10.58 13.85 -20.18
N ASP A 37 -10.95 14.90 -20.92
CA ASP A 37 -10.98 14.96 -22.37
C ASP A 37 -9.68 15.51 -22.97
N HIS A 38 -8.60 15.59 -22.19
CA HIS A 38 -7.29 16.08 -22.64
C HIS A 38 -6.17 15.04 -22.47
N VAL A 39 -5.13 15.18 -23.29
CA VAL A 39 -3.86 14.44 -23.21
C VAL A 39 -2.72 15.46 -23.07
N GLU A 40 -1.97 15.33 -21.99
CA GLU A 40 -0.75 16.11 -21.75
C GLU A 40 0.42 15.49 -22.50
N VAL A 41 1.20 16.32 -23.18
CA VAL A 41 2.41 15.91 -23.89
C VAL A 41 3.60 16.62 -23.29
N LEU A 42 4.53 15.86 -22.72
CA LEU A 42 5.80 16.33 -22.19
C LEU A 42 6.91 15.96 -23.15
N ILE A 43 7.74 16.92 -23.54
CA ILE A 43 8.88 16.68 -24.43
C ILE A 43 10.11 17.31 -23.80
N GLY A 44 11.19 16.54 -23.68
CA GLY A 44 12.41 17.07 -23.10
C GLY A 44 13.50 16.03 -22.94
N ARG A 45 14.53 16.40 -22.18
CA ARG A 45 15.68 15.52 -21.93
C ARG A 45 15.39 14.55 -20.79
N VAL A 46 15.84 13.32 -20.95
CA VAL A 46 15.92 12.35 -19.86
C VAL A 46 17.31 12.42 -19.24
N ARG A 47 17.35 12.47 -17.92
CA ARG A 47 18.56 12.31 -17.12
C ARG A 47 18.32 11.22 -16.08
N GLU A 48 19.40 10.61 -15.61
CA GLU A 48 19.33 9.73 -14.44
C GLU A 48 19.58 10.55 -13.17
N ALA A 49 18.89 10.18 -12.11
CA ALA A 49 19.14 10.66 -10.76
C ALA A 49 19.60 9.46 -9.91
N GLU A 50 20.42 9.70 -8.89
CA GLU A 50 20.80 8.64 -7.95
C GLU A 50 19.76 8.52 -6.84
N GLN A 51 19.25 9.65 -6.34
CA GLN A 51 18.31 9.72 -5.23
C GLN A 51 17.05 10.50 -5.60
N LEU A 52 15.94 10.21 -4.92
CA LEU A 52 14.70 10.99 -5.03
C LEU A 52 14.90 12.46 -4.63
N ALA A 53 15.84 12.75 -3.73
CA ALA A 53 16.21 14.11 -3.36
C ALA A 53 16.72 14.95 -4.55
N ASP A 54 17.30 14.30 -5.57
CA ASP A 54 17.88 14.95 -6.76
C ASP A 54 16.84 15.25 -7.85
N LEU A 55 15.57 14.90 -7.63
CA LEU A 55 14.50 15.21 -8.56
C LEU A 55 14.29 16.73 -8.65
N PRO A 56 14.13 17.29 -9.87
CA PRO A 56 13.93 18.71 -10.02
C PRO A 56 12.48 19.06 -9.62
N VAL A 57 12.34 20.04 -8.74
CA VAL A 57 11.03 20.60 -8.34
C VAL A 57 11.01 22.06 -8.73
N GLY A 58 10.22 22.41 -9.74
CA GLY A 58 10.18 23.77 -10.27
C GLY A 58 9.03 24.02 -11.22
N ALA A 59 9.11 25.13 -11.96
CA ALA A 59 8.08 25.53 -12.93
C ALA A 59 7.97 24.58 -14.14
N SER A 60 9.09 24.00 -14.58
CA SER A 60 9.07 22.95 -15.61
C SER A 60 8.67 21.62 -14.99
N PRO A 61 7.65 20.92 -15.52
CA PRO A 61 7.25 19.62 -15.00
C PRO A 61 8.34 18.57 -15.22
N ALA A 62 8.53 17.73 -14.21
CA ALA A 62 9.48 16.62 -14.25
C ALA A 62 8.73 15.31 -14.03
N LEU A 63 8.87 14.36 -14.96
CA LEU A 63 8.30 13.02 -14.86
C LEU A 63 9.42 12.04 -14.47
N ALA A 64 9.43 11.61 -13.22
CA ALA A 64 10.33 10.58 -12.73
C ALA A 64 9.71 9.19 -12.95
N LEU A 65 10.50 8.26 -13.49
CA LEU A 65 10.22 6.84 -13.52
C LEU A 65 10.99 6.24 -12.36
N VAL A 66 10.30 5.95 -11.26
CA VAL A 66 10.91 5.44 -10.04
C VAL A 66 10.92 3.91 -10.09
N PRO A 67 12.09 3.26 -10.19
CA PRO A 67 12.18 1.81 -10.22
C PRO A 67 11.98 1.22 -8.83
N PHE A 68 11.60 -0.06 -8.76
CA PHE A 68 11.38 -0.73 -7.48
C PHE A 68 12.63 -0.74 -6.59
N ARG A 69 13.83 -0.85 -7.19
CA ARG A 69 15.10 -0.81 -6.46
C ARG A 69 15.35 0.49 -5.69
N GLN A 70 14.62 1.57 -5.99
CA GLN A 70 14.72 2.82 -5.24
C GLN A 70 14.26 2.67 -3.78
N ILE A 71 13.53 1.60 -3.44
CA ILE A 71 13.16 1.28 -2.05
C ILE A 71 14.38 1.14 -1.12
N ALA A 72 15.57 0.89 -1.67
CA ALA A 72 16.84 0.91 -0.93
C ALA A 72 17.07 2.23 -0.19
N GLU A 73 16.53 3.36 -0.67
CA GLU A 73 16.60 4.64 0.05
C GLU A 73 15.88 4.62 1.41
N ARG A 74 14.92 3.70 1.61
CA ARG A 74 14.27 3.47 2.92
C ARG A 74 15.07 2.54 3.83
N GLY A 75 16.20 2.00 3.34
CA GLY A 75 17.00 0.99 4.03
C GLY A 75 16.35 -0.39 4.03
N PHE A 76 15.49 -0.69 3.04
CA PHE A 76 14.85 -2.00 2.90
C PHE A 76 15.60 -2.86 1.90
N ASP A 77 15.52 -4.19 2.09
CA ASP A 77 16.14 -5.18 1.23
C ASP A 77 15.55 -5.15 -0.18
N VAL A 78 16.40 -5.19 -1.20
CA VAL A 78 15.95 -5.25 -2.59
C VAL A 78 17.03 -5.83 -3.49
N ARG A 79 16.61 -6.62 -4.47
CA ARG A 79 17.52 -7.06 -5.53
C ARG A 79 17.77 -5.92 -6.50
N ASP A 80 18.99 -5.39 -6.49
CA ASP A 80 19.43 -4.40 -7.45
C ASP A 80 19.59 -5.03 -8.84
N ASP A 81 18.77 -4.60 -9.80
CA ASP A 81 18.82 -5.00 -11.21
C ASP A 81 19.40 -3.92 -12.14
N GLY A 82 19.94 -2.84 -11.56
CA GLY A 82 20.53 -1.72 -12.30
C GLY A 82 19.52 -0.81 -13.00
N THR A 83 18.20 -1.00 -12.81
CA THR A 83 17.20 -0.13 -13.45
C THR A 83 17.35 1.31 -12.93
N PRO A 84 17.51 2.31 -13.81
CA PRO A 84 17.80 3.67 -13.37
C PRO A 84 16.55 4.39 -12.84
N LEU A 85 16.75 5.37 -11.95
CA LEU A 85 15.78 6.42 -11.68
C LEU A 85 15.87 7.46 -12.81
N SER A 86 15.10 7.24 -13.88
CA SER A 86 15.06 8.13 -15.04
C SER A 86 14.12 9.30 -14.81
N VAL A 87 14.52 10.50 -15.22
CA VAL A 87 13.73 11.73 -15.06
C VAL A 87 13.63 12.46 -16.39
N LEU A 88 12.44 12.53 -16.95
CA LEU A 88 12.13 13.40 -18.09
C LEU A 88 11.85 14.81 -17.56
N VAL A 89 12.72 15.76 -17.86
CA VAL A 89 12.52 17.18 -17.55
C VAL A 89 11.96 17.86 -18.79
N ALA A 90 10.72 18.33 -18.73
CA ALA A 90 10.03 18.87 -19.89
C ALA A 90 10.62 20.25 -20.27
N ASP A 91 11.17 20.32 -21.48
CA ASP A 91 11.52 21.57 -22.15
C ASP A 91 10.26 22.19 -22.81
N GLU A 92 9.32 21.34 -23.22
CA GLU A 92 8.03 21.69 -23.82
C GLU A 92 6.89 20.89 -23.16
N SER A 93 5.76 21.54 -22.90
CA SER A 93 4.53 20.92 -22.40
C SER A 93 3.34 21.42 -23.20
N HIS A 94 2.47 20.49 -23.61
CA HIS A 94 1.27 20.77 -24.36
C HIS A 94 0.08 20.04 -23.75
N GLU A 95 -1.11 20.63 -23.87
CA GLU A 95 -2.37 20.00 -23.53
C GLU A 95 -3.21 19.97 -24.80
N LEU A 96 -3.62 18.77 -25.22
CA LEU A 96 -4.30 18.53 -26.48
C LEU A 96 -5.64 17.81 -26.24
N GLU A 97 -6.64 18.16 -27.03
CA GLU A 97 -7.94 17.48 -27.01
C GLU A 97 -7.80 15.99 -27.37
N LEU A 98 -8.43 15.13 -26.56
CA LEU A 98 -8.36 13.68 -26.69
C LEU A 98 -8.81 13.22 -28.08
N ALA A 99 -9.87 13.82 -28.62
CA ALA A 99 -10.38 13.49 -29.94
C ALA A 99 -9.37 13.78 -31.05
N GLU A 100 -8.63 14.89 -30.95
CA GLU A 100 -7.59 15.25 -31.93
C GLU A 100 -6.38 14.32 -31.83
N VAL A 101 -5.98 13.96 -30.60
CA VAL A 101 -4.87 13.02 -30.38
C VAL A 101 -5.23 11.63 -30.91
N LEU A 102 -6.44 11.13 -30.63
CA LEU A 102 -6.92 9.83 -31.15
C LEU A 102 -6.96 9.78 -32.68
N ALA A 103 -7.28 10.89 -33.33
CA ALA A 103 -7.28 11.01 -34.78
C ALA A 103 -5.85 11.09 -35.37
N ALA A 104 -4.90 11.66 -34.63
CA ALA A 104 -3.51 11.82 -35.07
C ALA A 104 -2.63 10.59 -34.83
N LEU A 105 -2.92 9.78 -33.79
CA LEU A 105 -2.11 8.63 -33.42
C LEU A 105 -2.19 7.49 -34.46
N PRO A 106 -1.10 6.72 -34.67
CA PRO A 106 -1.12 5.52 -35.50
C PRO A 106 -2.17 4.51 -35.02
N ALA A 107 -2.82 3.82 -35.97
CA ALA A 107 -3.92 2.89 -35.68
C ALA A 107 -3.65 1.45 -36.13
N HIS A 108 -2.44 1.16 -36.62
CA HIS A 108 -2.07 -0.19 -37.04
C HIS A 108 -2.02 -1.16 -35.84
N ASP A 109 -2.18 -2.45 -36.12
CA ASP A 109 -2.10 -3.48 -35.10
C ASP A 109 -0.64 -3.81 -34.78
N VAL A 110 -0.35 -4.01 -33.50
CA VAL A 110 0.97 -4.40 -33.01
C VAL A 110 0.95 -5.89 -32.70
N VAL A 111 1.81 -6.63 -33.40
CA VAL A 111 1.94 -8.08 -33.21
C VAL A 111 3.01 -8.36 -32.17
N VAL A 112 2.67 -9.20 -31.20
CA VAL A 112 3.63 -9.76 -30.23
C VAL A 112 3.82 -11.24 -30.53
N GLU A 113 5.07 -11.68 -30.64
CA GLU A 113 5.49 -13.06 -30.86
C GLU A 113 6.14 -13.64 -29.58
N ASP A 114 6.48 -14.93 -29.59
CA ASP A 114 7.20 -15.62 -28.50
C ASP A 114 6.65 -15.40 -27.09
N ARG A 115 5.33 -15.59 -26.98
CA ARG A 115 4.53 -15.30 -25.79
C ARG A 115 4.68 -16.37 -24.71
N GLY A 116 5.02 -15.97 -23.50
CA GLY A 116 5.06 -16.90 -22.36
C GLY A 116 5.36 -16.21 -21.03
N PHE A 117 5.01 -16.87 -19.93
CA PHE A 117 5.48 -16.45 -18.61
C PHE A 117 6.91 -16.93 -18.38
N ASP A 118 7.72 -16.12 -17.70
CA ASP A 118 9.05 -16.56 -17.25
C ASP A 118 9.00 -17.60 -16.12
N VAL A 119 8.02 -17.49 -15.24
CA VAL A 119 7.73 -18.49 -14.21
C VAL A 119 6.53 -19.34 -14.66
N PRO A 120 6.72 -20.65 -14.93
CA PRO A 120 5.66 -21.56 -15.31
C PRO A 120 4.57 -21.68 -14.23
N ASP A 121 3.35 -22.06 -14.63
CA ASP A 121 2.19 -22.15 -13.74
C ASP A 121 2.43 -23.06 -12.52
N ALA A 122 3.01 -24.24 -12.73
CA ALA A 122 3.29 -25.18 -11.64
C ALA A 122 4.32 -24.64 -10.64
N GLU A 123 5.33 -23.90 -11.12
CA GLU A 123 6.35 -23.29 -10.27
C GLU A 123 5.76 -22.11 -9.48
N TYR A 124 4.95 -21.27 -10.14
CA TYR A 124 4.27 -20.17 -9.46
C TYR A 124 3.30 -20.67 -8.39
N ALA A 125 2.52 -21.72 -8.67
CA ALA A 125 1.65 -22.35 -7.67
C ALA A 125 2.45 -22.86 -6.45
N GLU A 126 3.66 -23.40 -6.67
CA GLU A 126 4.51 -23.84 -5.56
C GLU A 126 5.07 -22.66 -4.75
N ILE A 127 5.44 -21.56 -5.42
CA ILE A 127 5.81 -20.31 -4.74
C ILE A 127 4.66 -19.83 -3.85
N VAL A 128 3.41 -19.85 -4.34
CA VAL A 128 2.23 -19.48 -3.54
C VAL A 128 2.09 -20.36 -2.31
N ARG A 129 2.18 -21.70 -2.45
CA ARG A 129 2.11 -22.64 -1.31
C ARG A 129 3.18 -22.35 -0.26
N ARG A 130 4.42 -22.10 -0.71
CA ARG A 130 5.55 -21.81 0.18
C ARG A 130 5.39 -20.49 0.90
N VAL A 131 4.96 -19.41 0.23
CA VAL A 131 4.72 -18.12 0.90
C VAL A 131 3.63 -18.25 1.96
N ILE A 132 2.54 -18.95 1.68
CA ILE A 132 1.47 -19.17 2.67
C ILE A 132 1.98 -19.97 3.88
N ARG A 133 2.74 -21.05 3.64
CA ARG A 133 3.21 -21.95 4.70
C ARG A 133 4.35 -21.37 5.53
N ASP A 134 5.37 -20.86 4.84
CA ASP A 134 6.68 -20.52 5.38
C ASP A 134 6.78 -19.05 5.81
N GLU A 135 5.99 -18.15 5.21
CA GLU A 135 6.03 -16.72 5.53
C GLU A 135 4.80 -16.32 6.35
N ILE A 136 3.61 -16.28 5.73
CA ILE A 136 2.36 -15.89 6.42
C ILE A 136 2.11 -16.82 7.63
N GLY A 137 2.31 -18.12 7.41
CA GLY A 137 2.16 -19.14 8.43
C GLY A 137 3.11 -18.98 9.62
N GLN A 138 4.28 -18.37 9.43
CA GLN A 138 5.28 -18.14 10.49
C GLN A 138 5.22 -16.73 11.07
N GLY A 139 4.15 -15.98 10.78
CA GLY A 139 3.96 -14.64 11.34
C GLY A 139 4.81 -13.56 10.68
N GLU A 140 5.39 -13.83 9.51
CA GLU A 140 6.21 -12.86 8.79
C GLU A 140 5.37 -11.69 8.22
N GLY A 141 4.05 -11.87 8.08
CA GLY A 141 3.17 -10.81 7.62
C GLY A 141 1.76 -11.29 7.31
N ALA A 142 0.90 -10.35 6.93
CA ALA A 142 -0.50 -10.61 6.61
C ALA A 142 -0.67 -11.07 5.16
N ASN A 143 0.04 -10.41 4.24
CA ASN A 143 -0.07 -10.61 2.81
C ASN A 143 1.24 -10.26 2.09
N PHE A 144 1.47 -10.90 0.95
CA PHE A 144 2.63 -10.63 0.09
C PHE A 144 2.24 -10.68 -1.38
N VAL A 145 2.87 -9.84 -2.21
CA VAL A 145 2.65 -9.85 -3.65
C VAL A 145 3.90 -10.37 -4.33
N ILE A 146 3.80 -11.52 -4.99
CA ILE A 146 4.90 -12.09 -5.76
C ILE A 146 4.65 -11.90 -7.25
N ARG A 147 5.65 -11.38 -7.96
CA ARG A 147 5.59 -11.14 -9.40
C ARG A 147 5.93 -12.40 -10.19
N ARG A 148 5.29 -12.55 -11.34
CA ARG A 148 5.85 -13.20 -12.54
C ARG A 148 5.65 -12.31 -13.77
N THR A 149 6.39 -12.55 -14.84
CA THR A 149 6.40 -11.66 -16.01
C THR A 149 5.93 -12.39 -17.25
N PHE A 150 4.88 -11.87 -17.88
CA PHE A 150 4.55 -12.26 -19.25
C PHE A 150 5.54 -11.58 -20.21
N ARG A 151 6.13 -12.36 -21.10
CA ARG A 151 7.13 -11.93 -22.08
C ARG A 151 6.63 -12.14 -23.49
N GLY A 152 7.18 -11.36 -24.40
CA GLY A 152 7.07 -11.55 -25.84
C GLY A 152 7.99 -10.59 -26.58
N GLU A 153 7.94 -10.62 -27.89
CA GLU A 153 8.74 -9.77 -28.77
C GLU A 153 7.85 -9.00 -29.74
N ILE A 154 8.15 -7.73 -30.00
CA ILE A 154 7.53 -6.95 -31.09
C ILE A 154 8.56 -6.82 -32.21
N PRO A 155 8.46 -7.63 -33.29
CA PRO A 155 9.46 -7.63 -34.35
C PRO A 155 9.57 -6.26 -35.03
N GLY A 156 10.80 -5.72 -35.08
CA GLY A 156 11.06 -4.42 -35.70
C GLY A 156 10.35 -3.26 -35.00
N PHE A 157 10.24 -3.34 -33.67
CA PHE A 157 9.61 -2.34 -32.82
C PHE A 157 10.08 -0.92 -33.14
N ARG A 158 9.11 -0.02 -33.31
CA ARG A 158 9.30 1.41 -33.57
C ARG A 158 8.41 2.22 -32.64
N ARG A 159 8.72 3.51 -32.50
CA ARG A 159 7.87 4.47 -31.78
C ARG A 159 6.42 4.49 -32.26
N ALA A 160 6.19 4.23 -33.55
CA ALA A 160 4.85 4.12 -34.11
C ALA A 160 4.03 3.03 -33.41
N ASP A 161 4.66 1.89 -33.06
CA ASP A 161 4.01 0.81 -32.34
C ASP A 161 3.65 1.24 -30.91
N ALA A 162 4.57 1.87 -30.18
CA ALA A 162 4.30 2.42 -28.84
C ALA A 162 3.10 3.38 -28.83
N LEU A 163 3.03 4.28 -29.82
CA LEU A 163 1.93 5.23 -29.97
C LEU A 163 0.62 4.56 -30.43
N ALA A 164 0.68 3.49 -31.22
CA ALA A 164 -0.49 2.69 -31.58
C ALA A 164 -1.06 1.95 -30.36
N LEU A 165 -0.20 1.35 -29.53
CA LEU A 165 -0.58 0.73 -28.27
C LEU A 165 -1.26 1.75 -27.33
N PHE A 166 -0.69 2.94 -27.19
CA PHE A 166 -1.28 4.02 -26.40
C PHE A 166 -2.65 4.45 -26.92
N ARG A 167 -2.81 4.56 -28.25
CA ARG A 167 -4.10 4.87 -28.88
C ARG A 167 -5.16 3.84 -28.50
N ARG A 168 -4.83 2.54 -28.49
CA ARG A 168 -5.74 1.47 -28.09
C ARG A 168 -6.19 1.61 -26.64
N LEU A 169 -5.25 1.91 -25.73
CA LEU A 169 -5.59 2.18 -24.33
C LEU A 169 -6.53 3.39 -24.18
N LEU A 170 -6.28 4.48 -24.90
CA LEU A 170 -7.13 5.67 -24.85
C LEU A 170 -8.57 5.41 -25.30
N SER A 171 -8.76 4.52 -26.29
CA SER A 171 -10.08 4.16 -26.80
C SER A 171 -10.80 3.10 -25.95
N GLY A 172 -10.08 2.09 -25.47
CA GLY A 172 -10.69 0.90 -24.85
C GLY A 172 -10.72 0.89 -23.32
N GLU A 173 -9.79 1.59 -22.65
CA GLU A 173 -9.69 1.53 -21.19
C GLU A 173 -10.57 2.58 -20.50
N ARG A 174 -11.32 2.15 -19.47
CA ARG A 174 -12.20 3.01 -18.69
C ARG A 174 -11.91 2.88 -17.20
N GLY A 175 -11.80 4.03 -16.53
CA GLY A 175 -11.60 4.07 -15.08
C GLY A 175 -10.13 3.99 -14.64
N ALA A 176 -9.18 3.89 -15.58
CA ALA A 176 -7.77 4.08 -15.29
C ALA A 176 -7.53 5.47 -14.67
N TYR A 177 -6.68 5.53 -13.66
CA TYR A 177 -6.22 6.78 -13.07
C TYR A 177 -5.32 7.52 -14.05
N TRP A 178 -4.30 6.84 -14.58
CA TRP A 178 -3.46 7.34 -15.66
C TRP A 178 -3.44 6.36 -16.82
N THR A 179 -3.63 6.85 -18.03
CA THR A 179 -3.24 6.16 -19.28
C THR A 179 -2.03 6.89 -19.85
N PHE A 180 -0.95 6.17 -20.15
CA PHE A 180 0.31 6.80 -20.52
C PHE A 180 1.12 6.01 -21.54
N VAL A 181 1.98 6.76 -22.25
CA VAL A 181 3.17 6.23 -22.92
C VAL A 181 4.35 7.15 -22.60
N VAL A 182 5.46 6.56 -22.16
CA VAL A 182 6.70 7.27 -21.84
C VAL A 182 7.81 6.66 -22.66
N HIS A 183 8.43 7.45 -23.53
CA HIS A 183 9.57 7.05 -24.35
C HIS A 183 10.82 7.79 -23.87
N THR A 184 11.73 7.06 -23.23
CA THR A 184 12.96 7.63 -22.63
C THR A 184 14.12 7.80 -23.61
N GLY A 185 13.99 7.24 -24.81
CA GLY A 185 15.11 7.01 -25.73
C GLY A 185 15.46 5.54 -25.79
N GLU A 186 15.79 4.94 -24.64
CA GLU A 186 16.25 3.55 -24.52
C GLU A 186 15.15 2.55 -24.15
N ARG A 187 14.07 3.05 -23.58
CA ARG A 187 12.97 2.24 -23.04
C ARG A 187 11.63 2.93 -23.20
N VAL A 188 10.59 2.12 -23.42
CA VAL A 188 9.21 2.57 -23.52
C VAL A 188 8.39 1.92 -22.42
N LEU A 189 7.64 2.73 -21.66
CA LEU A 189 6.58 2.26 -20.78
C LEU A 189 5.23 2.66 -21.36
N VAL A 190 4.33 1.70 -21.59
CA VAL A 190 2.95 1.95 -22.04
C VAL A 190 1.98 1.27 -21.11
N GLY A 191 1.05 2.00 -20.50
CA GLY A 191 0.19 1.43 -19.48
C GLY A 191 -1.07 2.23 -19.18
N ALA A 192 -1.97 1.58 -18.47
CA ALA A 192 -3.17 2.20 -17.93
C ALA A 192 -3.34 1.76 -16.47
N SER A 193 -2.77 2.55 -15.56
CA SER A 193 -2.77 2.23 -14.13
C SER A 193 -4.08 2.68 -13.49
N PRO A 194 -4.79 1.81 -12.75
CA PRO A 194 -6.02 2.16 -12.06
C PRO A 194 -5.79 2.86 -10.71
N GLU A 195 -4.56 2.82 -10.18
CA GLU A 195 -4.28 3.09 -8.77
C GLU A 195 -3.32 4.25 -8.58
N VAL A 196 -3.69 5.14 -7.67
CA VAL A 196 -2.87 6.27 -7.25
C VAL A 196 -1.82 5.72 -6.29
N HIS A 197 -0.54 6.00 -6.55
CA HIS A 197 0.50 5.78 -5.55
C HIS A 197 0.39 6.84 -4.46
N VAL A 198 0.58 8.10 -4.85
CA VAL A 198 0.42 9.25 -3.96
C VAL A 198 0.19 10.53 -4.77
N ARG A 199 -0.60 11.44 -4.22
CA ARG A 199 -0.74 12.81 -4.71
C ARG A 199 -0.42 13.80 -3.61
N MET A 200 0.14 14.95 -3.98
CA MET A 200 0.27 16.10 -3.10
C MET A 200 -0.08 17.39 -3.84
N SER A 201 -0.99 18.18 -3.26
CA SER A 201 -1.31 19.53 -3.75
C SER A 201 -1.77 20.42 -2.60
N GLY A 202 -1.28 21.66 -2.55
CA GLY A 202 -1.61 22.62 -1.50
C GLY A 202 -1.31 22.13 -0.07
N GLY A 203 -0.30 21.26 0.10
CA GLY A 203 0.03 20.62 1.38
C GLY A 203 -0.91 19.49 1.81
N THR A 204 -1.81 19.03 0.94
CA THR A 204 -2.66 17.86 1.18
C THR A 204 -2.11 16.66 0.43
N VAL A 205 -1.77 15.60 1.17
CA VAL A 205 -1.38 14.29 0.62
C VAL A 205 -2.62 13.41 0.49
N VAL A 206 -2.73 12.69 -0.63
CA VAL A 206 -3.84 11.78 -0.91
C VAL A 206 -3.33 10.43 -1.41
N MET A 207 -3.86 9.36 -0.84
CA MET A 207 -3.66 7.97 -1.28
C MET A 207 -5.03 7.31 -1.48
N ASN A 208 -5.09 6.26 -2.29
CA ASN A 208 -6.34 5.64 -2.69
C ASN A 208 -6.22 4.12 -2.57
N PRO A 209 -6.37 3.55 -1.36
CA PRO A 209 -6.35 2.11 -1.19
C PRO A 209 -7.53 1.48 -1.94
N ILE A 210 -7.20 0.60 -2.88
CA ILE A 210 -8.16 -0.15 -3.69
C ILE A 210 -8.02 -1.63 -3.35
N SER A 211 -9.13 -2.26 -2.99
CA SER A 211 -9.17 -3.72 -2.85
C SER A 211 -10.58 -4.25 -3.09
N GLY A 212 -10.63 -5.55 -3.36
CA GLY A 212 -11.83 -6.26 -3.77
C GLY A 212 -12.20 -6.01 -5.23
N THR A 213 -12.60 -7.07 -5.93
CA THR A 213 -12.87 -7.03 -7.37
C THR A 213 -14.20 -7.70 -7.71
N TYR A 214 -15.21 -6.88 -8.00
CA TYR A 214 -16.46 -7.36 -8.56
C TYR A 214 -16.33 -7.48 -10.08
N ARG A 215 -16.12 -8.70 -10.58
CA ARG A 215 -16.05 -8.98 -12.02
C ARG A 215 -17.46 -8.94 -12.62
N TYR A 216 -17.65 -8.19 -13.70
CA TYR A 216 -18.96 -8.10 -14.33
C TYR A 216 -19.36 -9.43 -14.98
N PRO A 217 -20.56 -9.97 -14.68
CA PRO A 217 -21.11 -11.15 -15.35
C PRO A 217 -21.22 -10.95 -16.88
N ALA A 218 -21.38 -12.05 -17.61
CA ALA A 218 -21.48 -12.00 -19.08
C ALA A 218 -22.74 -11.25 -19.54
N GLU A 219 -23.83 -11.41 -18.79
CA GLU A 219 -25.12 -10.74 -18.90
C GLU A 219 -25.10 -9.27 -18.43
N GLY A 220 -23.98 -8.81 -17.88
CA GLY A 220 -23.81 -7.46 -17.34
C GLY A 220 -24.02 -7.39 -15.82
N PRO A 221 -23.53 -6.32 -15.17
CA PRO A 221 -23.61 -6.20 -13.72
C PRO A 221 -25.00 -5.74 -13.26
N THR A 222 -25.43 -6.25 -12.10
CA THR A 222 -26.71 -5.88 -11.47
C THR A 222 -26.48 -5.39 -10.04
N ALA A 223 -27.41 -4.60 -9.50
CA ALA A 223 -27.34 -4.16 -8.11
C ALA A 223 -27.36 -5.37 -7.15
N GLU A 224 -28.14 -6.41 -7.44
CA GLU A 224 -28.23 -7.61 -6.60
C GLU A 224 -26.90 -8.38 -6.52
N SER A 225 -26.22 -8.56 -7.66
CA SER A 225 -24.94 -9.26 -7.69
C SER A 225 -23.81 -8.40 -7.09
N LEU A 226 -23.86 -7.07 -7.26
CA LEU A 226 -22.95 -6.17 -6.57
C LEU A 226 -23.19 -6.15 -5.05
N LEU A 227 -24.44 -6.17 -4.59
CA LEU A 227 -24.76 -6.24 -3.16
C LEU A 227 -24.29 -7.56 -2.54
N ALA A 228 -24.35 -8.68 -3.27
CA ALA A 228 -23.78 -9.94 -2.82
C ALA A 228 -22.24 -9.83 -2.64
N PHE A 229 -21.55 -9.19 -3.57
CA PHE A 229 -20.13 -8.86 -3.43
C PHE A 229 -19.85 -7.92 -2.25
N LEU A 230 -20.66 -6.87 -2.08
CA LEU A 230 -20.50 -5.93 -0.97
C LEU A 230 -20.81 -6.56 0.40
N GLY A 231 -21.63 -7.60 0.43
CA GLY A 231 -21.91 -8.41 1.62
C GLY A 231 -20.87 -9.49 1.90
N ASP A 232 -19.89 -9.72 1.02
CA ASP A 232 -18.83 -10.70 1.26
C ASP A 232 -17.88 -10.19 2.34
N ARG A 233 -17.74 -10.99 3.41
CA ARG A 233 -16.86 -10.70 4.53
C ARG A 233 -15.39 -10.70 4.10
N LYS A 234 -14.99 -11.63 3.22
CA LYS A 234 -13.61 -11.72 2.73
C LYS A 234 -13.21 -10.41 2.05
N GLU A 235 -14.04 -9.91 1.15
CA GLU A 235 -13.78 -8.66 0.42
C GLU A 235 -13.73 -7.44 1.35
N SER A 236 -14.53 -7.45 2.43
CA SER A 236 -14.53 -6.37 3.43
C SER A 236 -13.27 -6.39 4.31
N GLU A 237 -12.81 -7.58 4.70
CA GLU A 237 -11.58 -7.80 5.48
C GLU A 237 -10.35 -7.42 4.64
N GLU A 238 -10.29 -7.85 3.37
CA GLU A 238 -9.21 -7.48 2.44
C GLU A 238 -9.12 -5.96 2.22
N LEU A 239 -10.26 -5.27 2.07
CA LEU A 239 -10.27 -3.82 1.91
C LEU A 239 -9.79 -3.10 3.17
N SER A 240 -10.26 -3.52 4.35
CA SER A 240 -9.89 -2.86 5.60
C SER A 240 -8.42 -3.06 5.94
N MET A 241 -7.85 -4.22 5.61
CA MET A 241 -6.42 -4.50 5.70
C MET A 241 -5.62 -3.51 4.84
N VAL A 242 -5.96 -3.35 3.56
CA VAL A 242 -5.25 -2.41 2.68
C VAL A 242 -5.39 -0.96 3.15
N VAL A 243 -6.54 -0.60 3.72
CA VAL A 243 -6.73 0.72 4.36
C VAL A 243 -5.77 0.93 5.52
N ASP A 244 -5.64 -0.04 6.44
CA ASP A 244 -4.68 0.06 7.54
C ASP A 244 -3.25 0.22 7.01
N GLU A 245 -2.85 -0.57 6.01
CA GLU A 245 -1.50 -0.50 5.46
C GLU A 245 -1.15 0.85 4.84
N GLU A 246 -2.05 1.41 4.03
CA GLU A 246 -1.83 2.74 3.47
C GLU A 246 -1.99 3.84 4.52
N LEU A 247 -2.76 3.61 5.58
CA LEU A 247 -2.89 4.54 6.69
C LEU A 247 -1.61 4.62 7.54
N LYS A 248 -0.83 3.53 7.62
CA LYS A 248 0.54 3.57 8.18
C LYS A 248 1.43 4.54 7.40
N MET A 249 1.40 4.47 6.07
CA MET A 249 2.14 5.40 5.20
C MET A 249 1.64 6.83 5.37
N MET A 250 0.31 7.02 5.36
CA MET A 250 -0.31 8.34 5.57
C MET A 250 0.07 8.94 6.93
N CYS A 251 0.13 8.16 8.01
CA CYS A 251 0.57 8.63 9.32
C CYS A 251 2.07 8.93 9.40
N THR A 252 2.86 8.40 8.48
CA THR A 252 4.30 8.70 8.36
C THR A 252 4.50 10.05 7.67
N VAL A 253 3.72 10.36 6.64
CA VAL A 253 3.87 11.61 5.86
C VAL A 253 2.96 12.75 6.30
N GLY A 254 1.87 12.46 7.02
CA GLY A 254 0.90 13.42 7.49
C GLY A 254 1.23 13.97 8.88
N ASP A 255 1.38 15.30 9.00
CA ASP A 255 1.71 16.00 10.25
C ASP A 255 0.72 15.65 11.38
N MET A 256 -0.55 15.47 11.00
CA MET A 256 -1.67 15.15 11.88
C MET A 256 -2.33 13.82 11.48
N GLY A 257 -1.53 12.86 11.01
CA GLY A 257 -2.05 11.58 10.54
C GLY A 257 -2.88 11.70 9.27
N GLY A 258 -3.93 10.87 9.17
CA GLY A 258 -4.80 10.79 8.01
C GLY A 258 -6.28 10.66 8.36
N VAL A 259 -7.13 10.96 7.37
CA VAL A 259 -8.57 10.70 7.41
C VAL A 259 -8.96 9.75 6.30
N VAL A 260 -9.77 8.78 6.65
CA VAL A 260 -10.39 7.80 5.77
C VAL A 260 -11.71 8.35 5.25
N VAL A 261 -11.82 8.48 3.93
CA VAL A 261 -13.00 8.97 3.22
C VAL A 261 -13.51 7.88 2.28
N GLY A 262 -14.79 7.54 2.35
CA GLY A 262 -15.38 6.44 1.57
C GLY A 262 -16.13 5.46 2.46
N PRO A 263 -16.34 4.21 2.01
CA PRO A 263 -15.85 3.64 0.76
C PRO A 263 -16.62 4.17 -0.46
N ARG A 264 -16.05 4.03 -1.65
CA ARG A 264 -16.67 4.37 -2.94
C ARG A 264 -16.59 3.16 -3.87
N LEU A 265 -17.50 3.13 -4.83
CA LEU A 265 -17.45 2.17 -5.93
C LEU A 265 -16.76 2.81 -7.14
N LYS A 266 -15.70 2.18 -7.63
CA LYS A 266 -14.98 2.56 -8.85
C LYS A 266 -15.35 1.60 -9.98
N GLU A 267 -16.26 2.04 -10.84
CA GLU A 267 -16.73 1.27 -11.99
C GLU A 267 -15.74 1.39 -13.17
N MET A 268 -15.28 0.25 -13.69
CA MET A 268 -14.36 0.14 -14.83
C MET A 268 -15.03 -0.59 -16.01
N ALA A 269 -14.31 -0.83 -17.10
CA ALA A 269 -14.87 -1.43 -18.32
C ALA A 269 -15.47 -2.84 -18.08
N HIS A 270 -14.84 -3.66 -17.24
CA HIS A 270 -15.17 -5.08 -17.07
C HIS A 270 -15.34 -5.54 -15.62
N LEU A 271 -15.17 -4.61 -14.66
CA LEU A 271 -15.21 -4.89 -13.24
C LEU A 271 -15.48 -3.60 -12.47
N ALA A 272 -15.79 -3.72 -11.18
CA ALA A 272 -15.76 -2.61 -10.24
C ALA A 272 -14.88 -2.94 -9.03
N HIS A 273 -14.29 -1.91 -8.44
CA HIS A 273 -13.54 -2.00 -7.19
C HIS A 273 -14.22 -1.19 -6.10
N THR A 274 -14.01 -1.61 -4.86
CA THR A 274 -14.24 -0.74 -3.70
C THR A 274 -12.95 -0.02 -3.35
N GLU A 275 -13.05 1.27 -3.07
CA GLU A 275 -11.90 2.09 -2.71
C GLU A 275 -12.21 3.01 -1.54
N TYR A 276 -11.20 3.28 -0.73
CA TYR A 276 -11.19 4.44 0.15
C TYR A 276 -10.25 5.51 -0.40
N GLU A 277 -10.37 6.70 0.15
CA GLU A 277 -9.41 7.77 -0.05
C GLU A 277 -8.85 8.18 1.31
N LEU A 278 -7.53 8.17 1.43
CA LEU A 278 -6.82 8.66 2.60
C LEU A 278 -6.36 10.08 2.34
N ARG A 279 -6.60 10.99 3.28
CA ARG A 279 -6.17 12.40 3.18
C ARG A 279 -5.39 12.80 4.41
N GLY A 280 -4.24 13.42 4.23
CA GLY A 280 -3.42 13.99 5.30
C GLY A 280 -2.91 15.38 4.94
N ARG A 281 -2.62 16.20 5.96
CA ARG A 281 -1.87 17.45 5.78
C ARG A 281 -0.40 17.16 6.00
N SER A 282 0.46 17.63 5.11
CA SER A 282 1.90 17.40 5.20
C SER A 282 2.67 18.69 4.99
N SER A 283 3.70 18.87 5.81
CA SER A 283 4.71 19.90 5.71
C SER A 283 5.98 19.42 4.99
N LEU A 284 6.05 18.14 4.62
CA LEU A 284 7.20 17.53 3.96
C LEU A 284 7.38 18.02 2.52
N ASP A 285 8.60 17.88 2.02
CA ASP A 285 8.87 18.07 0.58
C ASP A 285 8.25 16.91 -0.23
N VAL A 286 7.78 17.17 -1.45
CA VAL A 286 7.18 16.14 -2.32
C VAL A 286 8.10 14.94 -2.56
N ARG A 287 9.42 15.14 -2.55
CA ARG A 287 10.42 14.07 -2.70
C ARG A 287 10.50 13.19 -1.45
N GLU A 288 10.34 13.78 -0.26
CA GLU A 288 10.25 13.04 1.00
C GLU A 288 8.94 12.27 1.09
N VAL A 289 7.82 12.88 0.70
CA VAL A 289 6.52 12.18 0.60
C VAL A 289 6.66 10.98 -0.34
N LEU A 290 7.20 11.18 -1.54
CA LEU A 290 7.42 10.11 -2.50
C LEU A 290 8.33 9.00 -1.95
N ARG A 291 9.39 9.36 -1.20
CA ARG A 291 10.32 8.40 -0.60
C ARG A 291 9.65 7.56 0.48
N GLU A 292 8.88 8.18 1.37
CA GLU A 292 8.25 7.47 2.50
C GLU A 292 7.04 6.62 2.11
N THR A 293 6.41 6.90 0.96
CA THR A 293 5.33 6.07 0.43
C THR A 293 5.80 4.92 -0.46
N MET A 294 7.12 4.78 -0.72
CA MET A 294 7.64 3.64 -1.47
C MET A 294 7.45 2.32 -0.70
N PHE A 295 6.87 1.27 -1.28
CA PHE A 295 5.82 1.35 -2.30
C PHE A 295 4.55 0.74 -1.73
N ALA A 296 3.40 1.06 -2.33
CA ALA A 296 2.08 0.63 -1.85
C ALA A 296 2.03 -0.87 -1.49
N ALA A 297 1.38 -1.19 -0.38
CA ALA A 297 1.24 -2.55 0.13
C ALA A 297 0.46 -3.46 -0.84
N THR A 298 -0.39 -2.88 -1.69
CA THR A 298 -1.17 -3.57 -2.76
C THR A 298 -0.29 -4.23 -3.83
N VAL A 299 0.98 -3.84 -3.94
CA VAL A 299 1.94 -4.39 -4.90
C VAL A 299 3.22 -4.93 -4.26
N THR A 300 3.33 -4.86 -2.93
CA THR A 300 4.48 -5.38 -2.16
C THR A 300 4.03 -6.42 -1.14
N GLY A 301 3.30 -6.00 -0.12
CA GLY A 301 2.83 -6.80 1.00
C GLY A 301 2.88 -6.02 2.31
N SER A 302 2.58 -6.69 3.42
CA SER A 302 2.62 -6.11 4.77
C SER A 302 3.21 -7.07 5.81
N PRO A 303 4.08 -6.57 6.71
CA PRO A 303 4.65 -5.22 6.74
C PRO A 303 5.62 -4.97 5.57
N VAL A 304 5.66 -3.75 5.02
CA VAL A 304 6.38 -3.45 3.76
C VAL A 304 7.86 -3.82 3.82
N GLN A 305 8.55 -3.49 4.93
CA GLN A 305 9.97 -3.82 5.10
C GLN A 305 10.20 -5.34 5.03
N ASN A 306 9.35 -6.14 5.67
CA ASN A 306 9.49 -7.59 5.60
C ASN A 306 9.04 -8.17 4.26
N ALA A 307 8.00 -7.57 3.65
CA ALA A 307 7.55 -7.95 2.31
C ALA A 307 8.68 -7.81 1.28
N CYS A 308 9.52 -6.79 1.39
CA CYS A 308 10.73 -6.63 0.59
C CYS A 308 11.69 -7.84 0.71
N ARG A 309 11.92 -8.35 1.94
CA ARG A 309 12.72 -9.56 2.16
C ARG A 309 12.08 -10.82 1.58
N VAL A 310 10.76 -10.96 1.71
CA VAL A 310 10.00 -12.07 1.10
C VAL A 310 10.12 -12.02 -0.42
N ILE A 311 9.95 -10.85 -1.03
CA ILE A 311 10.09 -10.65 -2.48
C ILE A 311 11.49 -11.11 -2.93
N GLU A 312 12.54 -10.73 -2.21
CA GLU A 312 13.90 -11.15 -2.56
C GLU A 312 14.10 -12.67 -2.50
N ARG A 313 13.48 -13.35 -1.52
CA ARG A 313 13.55 -14.81 -1.36
C ARG A 313 12.85 -15.58 -2.48
N TYR A 314 11.74 -15.06 -3.00
CA TYR A 314 10.86 -15.82 -3.91
C TYR A 314 10.89 -15.38 -5.37
N GLU A 315 11.29 -14.14 -5.66
CA GLU A 315 11.39 -13.69 -7.04
C GLU A 315 12.78 -13.95 -7.62
N GLN A 316 12.83 -14.26 -8.93
CA GLN A 316 14.08 -14.26 -9.70
C GLN A 316 14.31 -12.90 -10.37
N GLY A 317 15.53 -12.36 -10.27
CA GLY A 317 15.86 -11.02 -10.79
C GLY A 317 15.18 -9.88 -10.02
N GLY A 318 15.43 -8.63 -10.42
CA GLY A 318 14.75 -7.45 -9.88
C GLY A 318 13.46 -7.13 -10.64
N ARG A 319 12.65 -6.22 -10.08
CA ARG A 319 11.31 -5.85 -10.60
C ARG A 319 11.34 -4.81 -11.71
N GLY A 320 12.49 -4.21 -12.00
CA GLY A 320 12.57 -3.03 -12.86
C GLY A 320 11.63 -1.95 -12.37
N TYR A 321 10.74 -1.50 -13.26
CA TYR A 321 9.72 -0.50 -12.93
C TYR A 321 8.41 -1.08 -12.37
N TYR A 322 8.21 -2.40 -12.37
CA TYR A 322 6.99 -2.99 -11.79
C TYR A 322 6.90 -2.71 -10.30
N ALA A 323 5.69 -2.36 -9.84
CA ALA A 323 5.42 -1.92 -8.46
C ALA A 323 6.17 -0.63 -8.04
N GLY A 324 6.92 -0.01 -8.96
CA GLY A 324 7.46 1.32 -8.80
C GLY A 324 6.39 2.39 -9.09
N ALA A 325 6.82 3.58 -9.48
CA ALA A 325 5.92 4.70 -9.70
C ALA A 325 6.34 5.56 -10.89
N LEU A 326 5.36 6.14 -11.60
CA LEU A 326 5.59 7.39 -12.33
C LEU A 326 5.30 8.52 -11.37
N ALA A 327 6.14 9.53 -11.28
CA ALA A 327 5.91 10.69 -10.42
C ALA A 327 6.07 11.97 -11.24
N LEU A 328 4.94 12.64 -11.51
CA LEU A 328 4.95 13.98 -12.08
C LEU A 328 5.11 14.98 -10.93
N VAL A 329 6.27 15.62 -10.89
CA VAL A 329 6.65 16.59 -9.87
C VAL A 329 6.75 17.98 -10.51
N GLY A 330 6.28 19.00 -9.80
CA GLY A 330 6.34 20.38 -10.28
C GLY A 330 5.88 21.39 -9.25
N GLN A 331 5.47 22.56 -9.71
CA GLN A 331 4.88 23.62 -8.89
C GLN A 331 3.57 24.09 -9.52
N ASP A 332 2.59 24.43 -8.68
CA ASP A 332 1.38 25.10 -9.14
C ASP A 332 1.61 26.62 -9.38
N ALA A 333 0.57 27.34 -9.81
CA ALA A 333 0.65 28.76 -10.09
C ALA A 333 1.02 29.64 -8.86
N SER A 334 0.86 29.11 -7.64
CA SER A 334 1.26 29.78 -6.41
C SER A 334 2.72 29.50 -6.01
N GLY A 335 3.39 28.61 -6.75
CA GLY A 335 4.74 28.11 -6.43
C GLY A 335 4.73 26.95 -5.42
N ALA A 336 3.56 26.48 -4.99
CA ALA A 336 3.47 25.32 -4.10
C ALA A 336 3.83 24.04 -4.85
N GLN A 337 4.58 23.15 -4.20
CA GLN A 337 5.00 21.89 -4.79
C GLN A 337 3.79 21.00 -5.08
N THR A 338 3.85 20.27 -6.20
CA THR A 338 2.83 19.30 -6.59
C THR A 338 3.45 17.95 -6.91
N LEU A 339 2.74 16.89 -6.57
CA LEU A 339 3.07 15.50 -6.88
C LEU A 339 1.81 14.80 -7.38
N ASP A 340 1.91 14.13 -8.51
CA ASP A 340 0.89 13.22 -9.00
C ASP A 340 1.56 11.94 -9.51
N SER A 341 1.24 10.82 -8.87
CA SER A 341 1.94 9.57 -9.09
C SER A 341 0.99 8.38 -9.15
N PRO A 342 0.90 7.64 -10.29
CA PRO A 342 0.31 6.31 -10.33
C PRO A 342 1.33 5.23 -9.94
N ILE A 343 0.83 4.09 -9.48
CA ILE A 343 1.64 2.87 -9.33
C ILE A 343 1.90 2.28 -10.72
N LEU A 344 3.11 1.80 -10.99
CA LEU A 344 3.48 1.12 -12.24
C LEU A 344 3.04 -0.35 -12.24
N ILE A 345 1.72 -0.53 -12.42
CA ILE A 345 1.05 -1.79 -12.73
C ILE A 345 0.27 -1.65 -14.03
N ARG A 346 -0.22 -2.77 -14.59
CA ARG A 346 -0.95 -2.78 -15.87
C ARG A 346 -0.18 -2.04 -16.98
N THR A 347 1.13 -2.25 -17.01
CA THR A 347 2.09 -1.54 -17.84
C THR A 347 2.97 -2.53 -18.58
N ALA A 348 3.18 -2.29 -19.87
CA ALA A 348 4.18 -2.96 -20.68
C ALA A 348 5.49 -2.15 -20.63
N ASP A 349 6.58 -2.82 -20.30
CA ASP A 349 7.96 -2.34 -20.42
C ASP A 349 8.57 -2.93 -21.70
N ILE A 350 8.91 -2.07 -22.65
CA ILE A 350 9.39 -2.45 -23.98
C ILE A 350 10.78 -1.87 -24.19
N ALA A 351 11.75 -2.74 -24.45
CA ALA A 351 13.12 -2.35 -24.80
C ALA A 351 13.23 -1.94 -26.29
N GLN A 352 14.32 -1.27 -26.66
CA GLN A 352 14.58 -0.85 -28.04
C GLN A 352 14.60 -2.02 -29.05
N ASP A 353 15.01 -3.21 -28.62
CA ASP A 353 15.03 -4.40 -29.47
C ASP A 353 13.64 -5.04 -29.67
N GLY A 354 12.59 -4.47 -29.07
CA GLY A 354 11.23 -4.99 -29.14
C GLY A 354 10.89 -6.00 -28.05
N SER A 355 11.81 -6.33 -27.15
CA SER A 355 11.54 -7.20 -26.00
C SER A 355 10.46 -6.57 -25.11
N LEU A 356 9.32 -7.23 -24.99
CA LEU A 356 8.18 -6.79 -24.20
C LEU A 356 8.08 -7.58 -22.89
N LYS A 357 7.88 -6.86 -21.79
CA LYS A 357 7.60 -7.41 -20.46
C LYS A 357 6.31 -6.82 -19.92
N VAL A 358 5.41 -7.69 -19.46
CA VAL A 358 4.20 -7.31 -18.72
C VAL A 358 4.24 -8.03 -17.37
N PRO A 359 4.86 -7.42 -16.35
CA PRO A 359 4.90 -7.97 -15.01
C PRO A 359 3.52 -7.93 -14.35
N VAL A 360 3.16 -9.01 -13.67
CA VAL A 360 1.91 -9.14 -12.92
C VAL A 360 2.17 -9.90 -11.63
N GLY A 361 1.33 -9.67 -10.62
CA GLY A 361 1.37 -10.39 -9.36
C GLY A 361 -0.03 -10.63 -8.83
N ALA A 362 -0.12 -11.49 -7.83
CA ALA A 362 -1.32 -11.72 -7.05
C ALA A 362 -1.04 -11.45 -5.57
N THR A 363 -2.04 -10.94 -4.85
CA THR A 363 -1.94 -10.68 -3.42
C THR A 363 -2.19 -11.99 -2.70
N LEU A 364 -1.13 -12.57 -2.15
CA LEU A 364 -1.18 -13.84 -1.46
C LEU A 364 -1.60 -13.59 -0.01
N VAL A 365 -2.74 -14.15 0.36
CA VAL A 365 -3.24 -14.16 1.74
C VAL A 365 -3.29 -15.60 2.24
N ARG A 366 -3.50 -15.79 3.54
CA ARG A 366 -3.55 -17.13 4.14
C ARG A 366 -4.51 -18.11 3.43
N HIS A 367 -5.63 -17.59 2.96
CA HIS A 367 -6.70 -18.36 2.33
C HIS A 367 -6.59 -18.42 0.80
N SER A 368 -5.49 -17.93 0.22
CA SER A 368 -5.23 -18.01 -1.21
C SER A 368 -5.16 -19.47 -1.67
N ASP A 369 -5.80 -19.76 -2.78
CA ASP A 369 -5.71 -21.05 -3.47
C ASP A 369 -4.67 -20.94 -4.61
N PRO A 370 -3.59 -21.75 -4.60
CA PRO A 370 -2.50 -21.60 -5.56
C PRO A 370 -2.92 -21.57 -7.03
N GLU A 371 -3.87 -22.42 -7.42
CA GLU A 371 -4.33 -22.52 -8.80
C GLU A 371 -5.18 -21.29 -9.18
N SER A 372 -5.98 -20.78 -8.24
CA SER A 372 -6.72 -19.53 -8.40
C SER A 372 -5.79 -18.32 -8.57
N GLU A 373 -4.68 -18.26 -7.83
CA GLU A 373 -3.69 -17.16 -7.97
C GLU A 373 -2.93 -17.24 -9.32
N VAL A 374 -2.64 -18.45 -9.80
CA VAL A 374 -2.12 -18.66 -11.17
C VAL A 374 -3.12 -18.13 -12.20
N ALA A 375 -4.41 -18.48 -12.06
CA ALA A 375 -5.45 -18.01 -12.97
C ALA A 375 -5.62 -16.48 -12.91
N GLU A 376 -5.47 -15.87 -11.73
CA GLU A 376 -5.52 -14.42 -11.56
C GLU A 376 -4.38 -13.70 -12.31
N THR A 377 -3.15 -14.20 -12.21
CA THR A 377 -2.02 -13.59 -12.94
C THR A 377 -2.19 -13.72 -14.46
N HIS A 378 -2.73 -14.84 -14.96
CA HIS A 378 -3.13 -14.97 -16.37
C HIS A 378 -4.19 -13.93 -16.76
N ALA A 379 -5.23 -13.75 -15.93
CA ALA A 379 -6.30 -12.79 -16.18
C ALA A 379 -5.79 -11.34 -16.19
N LYS A 380 -4.90 -10.97 -15.25
CA LYS A 380 -4.27 -9.64 -15.20
C LYS A 380 -3.43 -9.37 -16.44
N ALA A 381 -2.58 -10.32 -16.84
CA ALA A 381 -1.75 -10.18 -18.04
C ALA A 381 -2.61 -10.12 -19.31
N ALA A 382 -3.62 -10.99 -19.43
CA ALA A 382 -4.55 -10.99 -20.56
C ALA A 382 -5.31 -9.67 -20.68
N GLY A 383 -5.75 -9.08 -19.55
CA GLY A 383 -6.41 -7.78 -19.53
C GLY A 383 -5.52 -6.66 -20.09
N VAL A 384 -4.24 -6.61 -19.68
CA VAL A 384 -3.27 -5.64 -20.22
C VAL A 384 -3.06 -5.84 -21.71
N LEU A 385 -2.82 -7.08 -22.15
CA LEU A 385 -2.57 -7.39 -23.56
C LEU A 385 -3.81 -7.12 -24.44
N ALA A 386 -5.02 -7.33 -23.92
CA ALA A 386 -6.25 -7.01 -24.62
C ALA A 386 -6.45 -5.49 -24.74
N ALA A 387 -6.22 -4.73 -23.66
CA ALA A 387 -6.30 -3.27 -23.67
C ALA A 387 -5.29 -2.63 -24.63
N LEU A 388 -4.10 -3.23 -24.74
CA LEU A 388 -3.06 -2.87 -25.70
C LEU A 388 -3.38 -3.28 -27.16
N GLY A 389 -4.45 -4.06 -27.39
CA GLY A 389 -4.81 -4.56 -28.72
C GLY A 389 -3.96 -5.74 -29.23
N VAL A 390 -3.10 -6.31 -28.38
CA VAL A 390 -2.21 -7.46 -28.69
C VAL A 390 -2.95 -8.80 -28.70
N ARG A 391 -4.13 -8.85 -28.06
CA ARG A 391 -5.07 -9.97 -28.08
C ARG A 391 -6.47 -9.44 -28.40
N PRO A 392 -7.35 -10.25 -29.03
CA PRO A 392 -8.74 -9.87 -29.22
C PRO A 392 -9.38 -9.52 -27.88
N GLY A 393 -9.88 -8.29 -27.75
CA GLY A 393 -10.67 -7.86 -26.60
C GLY A 393 -12.07 -8.46 -26.63
N ARG A 394 -12.79 -8.38 -25.50
CA ARG A 394 -14.21 -8.69 -25.48
C ARG A 394 -14.96 -7.59 -26.27
N PRO A 395 -15.97 -7.90 -27.10
CA PRO A 395 -16.72 -6.89 -27.83
C PRO A 395 -17.24 -5.79 -26.90
N GLU A 396 -17.17 -4.53 -27.35
CA GLU A 396 -17.76 -3.38 -26.66
C GLU A 396 -19.28 -3.59 -26.56
N ALA A 397 -19.75 -4.05 -25.40
CA ALA A 397 -21.16 -3.94 -25.04
C ALA A 397 -21.36 -2.55 -24.40
N GLU A 398 -21.60 -1.53 -25.24
CA GLU A 398 -21.69 -0.13 -24.81
C GLU A 398 -22.89 0.61 -25.40
N ALA A 399 -23.98 0.64 -24.63
CA ALA A 399 -24.80 1.83 -24.35
C ALA A 399 -25.81 1.48 -23.26
N GLY A 400 -25.87 2.26 -22.16
CA GLY A 400 -26.95 2.17 -21.16
C GLY A 400 -26.73 1.26 -19.95
N ARG A 401 -25.48 1.01 -19.51
CA ARG A 401 -25.26 0.30 -18.23
C ARG A 401 -25.81 1.12 -17.05
N PRO A 402 -26.45 0.48 -16.06
CA PRO A 402 -26.93 1.17 -14.88
C PRO A 402 -25.74 1.74 -14.10
N LEU A 403 -25.88 2.98 -13.59
CA LEU A 403 -24.95 3.57 -12.64
C LEU A 403 -25.16 2.90 -11.28
N LEU A 404 -24.44 1.80 -11.02
CA LEU A 404 -24.66 1.00 -9.80
C LEU A 404 -24.29 1.78 -8.55
N ALA A 405 -23.30 2.67 -8.64
CA ALA A 405 -22.90 3.56 -7.55
C ALA A 405 -24.02 4.54 -7.11
N ALA A 406 -25.03 4.76 -7.96
CA ALA A 406 -26.18 5.61 -7.65
C ALA A 406 -27.39 4.85 -7.08
N ASP A 407 -27.36 3.51 -7.01
CA ASP A 407 -28.43 2.72 -6.38
C ASP A 407 -28.42 2.98 -4.86
N PRO A 408 -29.53 3.44 -4.25
CA PRO A 408 -29.59 3.73 -2.82
C PRO A 408 -29.24 2.54 -1.91
N ARG A 409 -29.50 1.30 -2.37
CA ARG A 409 -29.15 0.08 -1.62
C ARG A 409 -27.64 -0.13 -1.60
N VAL A 410 -26.97 0.15 -2.73
CA VAL A 410 -25.51 0.08 -2.84
C VAL A 410 -24.87 1.16 -1.97
N GLN A 411 -25.41 2.38 -1.97
CA GLN A 411 -24.95 3.46 -1.09
C GLN A 411 -25.10 3.10 0.39
N ALA A 412 -26.25 2.55 0.80
CA ALA A 412 -26.46 2.09 2.17
C ALA A 412 -25.46 0.99 2.57
N ALA A 413 -25.18 0.01 1.69
CA ALA A 413 -24.19 -1.03 1.97
C ALA A 413 -22.76 -0.48 2.12
N LEU A 414 -22.41 0.57 1.35
CA LEU A 414 -21.12 1.26 1.50
C LEU A 414 -21.06 2.07 2.80
N ASP A 415 -22.15 2.75 3.17
CA ASP A 415 -22.25 3.50 4.43
C ASP A 415 -22.18 2.58 5.66
N ASP A 416 -22.80 1.39 5.61
CA ASP A 416 -22.71 0.38 6.66
C ASP A 416 -21.27 -0.10 6.87
N ARG A 417 -20.52 -0.31 5.78
CA ARG A 417 -19.07 -0.63 5.83
C ARG A 417 -18.26 0.51 6.46
N ARG A 418 -18.62 1.77 6.20
CA ARG A 418 -17.98 2.91 6.87
C ARG A 418 -18.28 2.94 8.36
N GLY A 419 -19.51 2.56 8.74
CA GLY A 419 -19.97 2.53 10.13
C GLY A 419 -19.25 1.53 11.04
N SER A 420 -18.61 0.50 10.47
CA SER A 420 -17.80 -0.47 11.23
C SER A 420 -16.37 0.00 11.49
N LEU A 421 -15.91 1.07 10.85
CA LEU A 421 -14.57 1.62 11.06
C LEU A 421 -14.51 2.50 12.33
N ALA A 422 -13.30 2.61 12.88
CA ALA A 422 -13.02 3.45 14.03
C ALA A 422 -13.34 4.93 13.74
N PRO A 423 -14.25 5.58 14.49
CA PRO A 423 -14.60 6.98 14.27
C PRO A 423 -13.42 7.95 14.36
N PHE A 424 -12.34 7.54 15.04
CA PHE A 424 -11.08 8.27 15.12
C PHE A 424 -10.47 8.56 13.73
N TRP A 425 -10.57 7.63 12.78
CA TRP A 425 -9.99 7.81 11.46
C TRP A 425 -10.95 8.46 10.44
N LEU A 426 -12.21 8.68 10.81
CA LEU A 426 -13.22 9.26 9.90
C LEU A 426 -13.27 10.80 9.91
N ARG A 427 -12.44 11.44 10.74
CA ARG A 427 -12.34 12.90 10.86
C ARG A 427 -10.94 13.32 11.30
N MET A 428 -10.54 14.55 10.96
CA MET A 428 -9.27 15.10 11.42
C MET A 428 -9.28 15.24 12.93
N GLN A 429 -8.20 14.81 13.58
CA GLN A 429 -8.10 14.81 15.04
C GLN A 429 -7.41 16.07 15.54
N GLU A 430 -8.00 16.66 16.58
CA GLU A 430 -7.38 17.72 17.35
C GLU A 430 -6.68 17.10 18.56
N ARG A 431 -5.57 17.72 18.99
CA ARG A 431 -4.84 17.26 20.17
C ARG A 431 -5.62 17.61 21.44
N THR A 432 -5.92 16.60 22.25
CA THR A 432 -6.48 16.75 23.59
C THR A 432 -5.36 16.95 24.61
N ARG A 433 -5.72 17.17 25.88
CA ARG A 433 -4.80 17.28 27.02
C ARG A 433 -5.10 16.23 28.08
N GLU A 434 -5.56 15.06 27.65
CA GLU A 434 -5.92 13.96 28.56
C GLU A 434 -4.66 13.33 29.17
N LEU A 435 -3.58 13.27 28.40
CA LEU A 435 -2.26 12.81 28.84
C LEU A 435 -1.22 13.92 28.66
N THR A 436 -0.12 13.84 29.42
CA THR A 436 1.03 14.76 29.30
C THR A 436 2.35 14.00 29.44
N GLY A 437 3.44 14.55 28.90
CA GLY A 437 4.76 13.91 28.91
C GLY A 437 5.18 13.38 27.55
N HIS A 438 6.24 12.57 27.55
CA HIS A 438 6.89 12.04 26.35
C HIS A 438 6.83 10.52 26.37
N ALA A 439 6.25 9.92 25.33
CA ALA A 439 6.26 8.48 25.10
C ALA A 439 7.33 8.09 24.08
N LEU A 440 8.03 6.99 24.38
CA LEU A 440 8.99 6.35 23.49
C LEU A 440 8.38 5.07 22.92
N VAL A 441 8.14 5.03 21.61
CA VAL A 441 7.64 3.86 20.88
C VAL A 441 8.82 3.13 20.24
N VAL A 442 8.94 1.84 20.53
CA VAL A 442 9.90 0.94 19.91
C VAL A 442 9.23 0.21 18.76
N ASP A 443 9.74 0.40 17.55
CA ASP A 443 9.24 -0.18 16.30
C ASP A 443 9.90 -1.53 16.00
N GLY A 444 9.08 -2.59 15.92
CA GLY A 444 9.49 -3.96 15.65
C GLY A 444 9.51 -4.35 14.18
N GLU A 445 9.66 -3.37 13.27
CA GLU A 445 9.48 -3.46 11.81
C GLU A 445 8.03 -3.48 11.34
N ASP A 446 7.13 -2.84 12.08
CA ASP A 446 5.75 -2.62 11.63
C ASP A 446 5.30 -1.19 11.90
N THR A 447 5.13 -0.43 10.82
CA THR A 447 4.76 0.98 10.84
C THR A 447 3.34 1.24 11.32
N PHE A 448 2.60 0.24 11.82
CA PHE A 448 1.52 0.47 12.78
C PHE A 448 1.95 1.39 13.93
N THR A 449 3.24 1.40 14.29
CA THR A 449 3.81 2.39 15.22
C THR A 449 3.59 3.85 14.80
N ALA A 450 3.51 4.16 13.51
CA ALA A 450 3.19 5.51 13.04
C ALA A 450 1.73 5.89 13.35
N MET A 451 0.80 4.94 13.18
CA MET A 451 -0.61 5.11 13.55
C MET A 451 -0.76 5.23 15.07
N LEU A 452 -0.09 4.36 15.83
CA LEU A 452 -0.07 4.40 17.28
C LEU A 452 0.52 5.72 17.81
N ALA A 453 1.60 6.21 17.20
CA ALA A 453 2.16 7.51 17.54
C ALA A 453 1.16 8.65 17.30
N HIS A 454 0.32 8.55 16.26
CA HIS A 454 -0.74 9.53 16.03
C HIS A 454 -1.84 9.47 17.11
N LEU A 455 -2.26 8.28 17.54
CA LEU A 455 -3.18 8.12 18.69
C LEU A 455 -2.61 8.71 19.98
N LEU A 456 -1.33 8.50 20.24
CA LEU A 456 -0.65 9.01 21.44
C LEU A 456 -0.47 10.53 21.38
N ARG A 457 -0.16 11.09 20.20
CA ARG A 457 -0.08 12.55 20.01
C ARG A 457 -1.44 13.21 20.17
N SER A 458 -2.50 12.59 19.67
CA SER A 458 -3.86 13.13 19.78
C SER A 458 -4.38 13.11 21.22
N SER A 459 -3.92 12.19 22.08
CA SER A 459 -4.26 12.18 23.52
C SER A 459 -3.47 13.21 24.35
N GLY A 460 -2.43 13.82 23.78
CA GLY A 460 -1.67 14.90 24.41
C GLY A 460 -0.18 14.63 24.62
N LEU A 461 0.33 13.43 24.30
CA LEU A 461 1.74 13.09 24.49
C LEU A 461 2.64 13.66 23.40
N GLU A 462 3.88 13.98 23.76
CA GLU A 462 4.98 13.99 22.79
C GLU A 462 5.38 12.56 22.48
N VAL A 463 5.77 12.25 21.24
CA VAL A 463 6.04 10.87 20.83
C VAL A 463 7.27 10.78 19.95
N SER A 464 8.22 9.94 20.34
CA SER A 464 9.33 9.51 19.50
C SER A 464 9.17 8.03 19.14
N VAL A 465 9.28 7.72 17.85
CA VAL A 465 9.33 6.34 17.35
C VAL A 465 10.78 6.01 17.00
N ARG A 466 11.28 4.85 17.44
CA ARG A 466 12.66 4.40 17.22
C ARG A 466 12.66 2.94 16.79
N ARG A 467 13.43 2.61 15.77
CA ARG A 467 13.53 1.22 15.27
C ARG A 467 14.25 0.34 16.28
N PHE A 468 13.87 -0.93 16.35
CA PHE A 468 14.50 -1.91 17.25
C PHE A 468 16.02 -2.08 17.00
N ASP A 469 16.45 -1.85 15.75
CA ASP A 469 17.83 -1.99 15.29
C ASP A 469 18.62 -0.68 15.26
N GLU A 470 18.01 0.43 15.72
CA GLU A 470 18.68 1.72 15.78
C GLU A 470 19.85 1.68 16.79
N PRO A 471 21.07 2.10 16.39
CA PRO A 471 22.20 2.17 17.30
C PRO A 471 21.91 3.02 18.54
N GLY A 472 22.15 2.48 19.73
CA GLY A 472 21.92 3.18 21.00
C GLY A 472 20.50 3.09 21.57
N LEU A 473 19.60 2.31 20.93
CA LEU A 473 18.22 2.14 21.40
C LEU A 473 18.16 1.67 22.85
N ARG A 474 18.98 0.68 23.25
CA ARG A 474 18.95 0.10 24.59
C ARG A 474 19.23 1.14 25.66
N GLU A 475 20.23 1.98 25.42
CA GLU A 475 20.61 3.09 26.29
C GLU A 475 19.49 4.13 26.34
N MET A 476 18.89 4.46 25.20
CA MET A 476 17.77 5.41 25.11
C MET A 476 16.56 4.94 25.92
N VAL A 477 16.17 3.67 25.76
CA VAL A 477 15.03 3.08 26.49
C VAL A 477 15.28 3.08 28.00
N ARG A 478 16.49 2.69 28.46
CA ARG A 478 16.86 2.73 29.89
C ARG A 478 16.89 4.15 30.47
N ALA A 479 17.30 5.13 29.67
CA ALA A 479 17.38 6.52 30.09
C ALA A 479 16.02 7.23 30.06
N HIS A 480 15.03 6.71 29.33
CA HIS A 480 13.73 7.35 29.18
C HIS A 480 12.97 7.45 30.51
N ARG A 481 12.29 8.57 30.72
CA ARG A 481 11.56 8.94 31.95
C ARG A 481 10.10 9.23 31.63
N GLY A 482 9.49 8.35 30.85
CA GLY A 482 8.11 8.41 30.38
C GLY A 482 7.61 7.04 29.90
N PRO A 483 6.37 6.95 29.41
CA PRO A 483 5.81 5.71 28.91
C PRO A 483 6.65 5.12 27.79
N VAL A 484 6.99 3.84 27.91
CA VAL A 484 7.58 3.07 26.81
C VAL A 484 6.51 2.20 26.19
N VAL A 485 6.42 2.24 24.87
CA VAL A 485 5.51 1.41 24.09
C VAL A 485 6.31 0.41 23.28
N LEU A 486 6.17 -0.87 23.57
CA LEU A 486 6.68 -1.95 22.71
C LEU A 486 5.67 -2.17 21.59
N GLY A 487 6.02 -1.71 20.40
CA GLY A 487 5.17 -1.77 19.22
C GLY A 487 5.03 -3.18 18.63
N PRO A 488 4.19 -3.31 17.60
CA PRO A 488 4.03 -4.53 16.84
C PRO A 488 5.26 -4.83 15.96
N GLY A 489 5.28 -6.03 15.38
CA GLY A 489 6.32 -6.45 14.46
C GLY A 489 6.07 -7.87 13.93
N PRO A 490 6.62 -8.23 12.75
CA PRO A 490 6.52 -9.57 12.21
C PRO A 490 7.47 -10.54 12.93
N GLY A 491 7.18 -11.84 12.78
CA GLY A 491 8.01 -12.97 13.15
C GLY A 491 7.44 -13.80 14.30
N ASN A 492 8.15 -14.88 14.63
CA ASN A 492 7.76 -15.78 15.71
C ASN A 492 8.38 -15.33 17.04
N PRO A 493 7.60 -14.86 18.03
CA PRO A 493 8.12 -14.46 19.33
C PRO A 493 8.84 -15.59 20.06
N GLY A 494 8.58 -16.86 19.74
CA GLY A 494 9.26 -18.04 20.29
C GLY A 494 10.62 -18.36 19.66
N ASP A 495 11.00 -17.72 18.56
CA ASP A 495 12.26 -18.00 17.87
C ASP A 495 13.44 -17.28 18.55
N LEU A 496 14.28 -18.03 19.25
CA LEU A 496 15.47 -17.52 19.92
C LEU A 496 16.70 -17.42 18.99
N ALA A 497 16.62 -17.94 17.76
CA ALA A 497 17.70 -17.78 16.79
C ALA A 497 17.62 -16.42 16.10
N ASP A 498 16.42 -15.85 15.96
CA ASP A 498 16.18 -14.54 15.39
C ASP A 498 16.83 -13.42 16.24
N PRO A 499 17.71 -12.58 15.67
CA PRO A 499 18.36 -11.47 16.38
C PRO A 499 17.39 -10.39 16.88
N LYS A 500 16.34 -10.07 16.11
CA LYS A 500 15.28 -9.12 16.50
C LYS A 500 14.52 -9.65 17.70
N MET A 501 14.08 -10.91 17.66
CA MET A 501 13.33 -11.52 18.75
C MET A 501 14.14 -11.60 20.03
N ARG A 502 15.44 -11.95 19.96
CA ARG A 502 16.32 -11.91 21.13
C ARG A 502 16.42 -10.50 21.73
N LEU A 503 16.65 -9.49 20.89
CA LEU A 503 16.77 -8.10 21.36
C LEU A 503 15.47 -7.62 22.02
N LEU A 504 14.33 -7.84 21.37
CA LEU A 504 13.03 -7.40 21.87
C LEU A 504 12.61 -8.16 23.13
N ARG A 505 12.91 -9.46 23.25
CA ARG A 505 12.72 -10.23 24.49
C ARG A 505 13.55 -9.67 25.64
N GLU A 506 14.85 -9.43 25.41
CA GLU A 506 15.72 -8.83 26.42
C GLU A 506 15.20 -7.45 26.88
N LEU A 507 14.71 -6.65 25.94
CA LEU A 507 14.15 -5.33 26.22
C LEU A 507 12.85 -5.41 27.02
N ALA A 508 11.90 -6.26 26.60
CA ALA A 508 10.64 -6.49 27.29
C ALA A 508 10.87 -6.97 28.73
N ALA A 509 11.78 -7.92 28.90
CA ALA A 509 12.15 -8.47 30.19
C ALA A 509 12.72 -7.38 31.14
N GLY A 510 13.63 -6.54 30.64
CA GLY A 510 14.16 -5.41 31.40
C GLY A 510 13.09 -4.39 31.76
N LEU A 511 12.21 -4.05 30.81
CA LEU A 511 11.14 -3.07 31.01
C LEU A 511 10.11 -3.54 32.05
N VAL A 512 9.65 -4.79 31.98
CA VAL A 512 8.69 -5.36 32.94
C VAL A 512 9.26 -5.35 34.37
N ARG A 513 10.56 -5.63 34.54
CA ARG A 513 11.19 -5.70 35.87
C ARG A 513 11.59 -4.33 36.43
N GLU A 514 12.13 -3.46 35.59
CA GLU A 514 12.90 -2.28 36.05
C GLU A 514 12.25 -0.96 35.66
N HIS A 515 11.43 -0.91 34.60
CA HIS A 515 10.82 0.36 34.19
C HIS A 515 9.76 0.79 35.20
N ARG A 516 9.79 2.06 35.57
CA ARG A 516 8.85 2.65 36.53
C ARG A 516 7.95 3.68 35.88
N TYR A 517 8.17 3.96 34.60
CA TYR A 517 7.50 5.03 33.90
C TYR A 517 6.36 4.55 32.98
N GLY A 518 5.79 3.38 33.26
CA GLY A 518 4.70 2.81 32.46
C GLY A 518 5.20 2.11 31.20
N LEU A 519 4.71 0.89 31.00
CA LEU A 519 4.97 0.07 29.82
C LEU A 519 3.65 -0.28 29.14
N LEU A 520 3.56 -0.10 27.82
CA LEU A 520 2.47 -0.61 27.00
C LEU A 520 3.01 -1.58 25.96
N GLY A 521 2.51 -2.80 25.90
CA GLY A 521 2.79 -3.75 24.80
C GLY A 521 1.64 -3.87 23.83
N VAL A 522 1.92 -3.81 22.51
CA VAL A 522 0.92 -3.99 21.46
C VAL A 522 1.33 -5.14 20.53
N CYS A 523 0.42 -6.10 20.30
CA CYS A 523 0.62 -7.28 19.46
C CYS A 523 1.92 -8.04 19.82
N LEU A 524 2.99 -7.99 19.01
CA LEU A 524 4.29 -8.58 19.38
C LEU A 524 4.79 -8.08 20.74
N GLY A 525 4.65 -6.79 21.06
CA GLY A 525 4.99 -6.25 22.37
C GLY A 525 4.18 -6.88 23.52
N HIS A 526 2.93 -7.25 23.27
CA HIS A 526 2.09 -7.98 24.22
C HIS A 526 2.55 -9.43 24.39
N GLU A 527 2.83 -10.12 23.28
CA GLU A 527 3.33 -11.50 23.28
C GLU A 527 4.65 -11.60 24.06
N LEU A 528 5.55 -10.62 23.91
CA LEU A 528 6.83 -10.58 24.63
C LEU A 528 6.65 -10.36 26.14
N ILE A 529 5.71 -9.48 26.54
CA ILE A 529 5.37 -9.26 27.95
C ILE A 529 4.73 -10.52 28.54
N ALA A 530 3.79 -11.13 27.83
CA ALA A 530 3.14 -12.37 28.27
C ALA A 530 4.15 -13.50 28.44
N ALA A 531 5.11 -13.63 27.52
CA ALA A 531 6.19 -14.61 27.62
C ALA A 531 7.10 -14.37 28.83
N GLU A 532 7.44 -13.11 29.17
CA GLU A 532 8.21 -12.79 30.39
C GLU A 532 7.43 -13.14 31.67
N LEU A 533 6.10 -13.05 31.62
CA LEU A 533 5.21 -13.46 32.72
C LEU A 533 4.96 -14.98 32.76
N GLY A 534 5.65 -15.75 31.93
CA GLY A 534 5.58 -17.21 31.92
C GLY A 534 4.44 -17.79 31.10
N MET A 535 3.72 -16.98 30.32
CA MET A 535 2.65 -17.48 29.44
C MET A 535 3.23 -18.20 28.22
N GLU A 536 2.57 -19.29 27.83
CA GLU A 536 2.94 -20.03 26.62
C GLU A 536 2.51 -19.24 25.39
N ILE A 537 3.44 -19.03 24.45
CA ILE A 537 3.12 -18.47 23.14
C ILE A 537 2.85 -19.61 22.16
N VAL A 538 1.65 -19.61 21.59
CA VAL A 538 1.22 -20.65 20.66
C VAL A 538 0.92 -20.05 19.30
N ARG A 539 1.03 -20.90 18.27
CA ARG A 539 0.55 -20.59 16.94
C ARG A 539 -0.97 -20.79 16.87
N LYS A 540 -1.70 -19.82 16.34
CA LYS A 540 -3.14 -19.94 16.13
C LYS A 540 -3.43 -20.98 15.05
N ALA A 541 -4.46 -21.80 15.27
CA ALA A 541 -4.98 -22.68 14.22
C ALA A 541 -5.53 -21.87 13.04
N VAL A 542 -6.19 -20.75 13.35
CA VAL A 542 -6.67 -19.74 12.40
C VAL A 542 -6.09 -18.37 12.81
N PRO A 543 -4.96 -17.94 12.21
CA PRO A 543 -4.46 -16.57 12.28
C PRO A 543 -5.54 -15.54 11.99
N TYR A 544 -5.48 -14.43 12.72
CA TYR A 544 -6.35 -13.29 12.51
C TYR A 544 -5.53 -12.22 11.78
N GLN A 545 -5.76 -12.04 10.48
CA GLN A 545 -5.07 -11.04 9.66
C GLN A 545 -6.12 -10.09 9.10
N GLY A 546 -6.26 -8.90 9.70
CA GLY A 546 -7.33 -7.96 9.35
C GLY A 546 -8.70 -8.36 9.88
N ALA A 547 -8.77 -9.09 11.00
CA ALA A 547 -10.03 -9.57 11.56
C ALA A 547 -10.59 -8.60 12.62
N GLN A 548 -11.85 -8.21 12.48
CA GLN A 548 -12.57 -7.43 13.50
C GLN A 548 -13.39 -8.36 14.40
N THR A 549 -13.13 -8.33 15.70
CA THR A 549 -13.74 -9.24 16.68
C THR A 549 -14.26 -8.47 17.89
N ARG A 550 -15.37 -8.95 18.46
CA ARG A 550 -15.90 -8.46 19.73
C ARG A 550 -15.34 -9.30 20.88
N ILE A 551 -14.73 -8.66 21.87
CA ILE A 551 -14.09 -9.28 23.03
C ILE A 551 -14.59 -8.66 24.34
N GLU A 552 -14.42 -9.37 25.46
CA GLU A 552 -14.57 -8.79 26.80
C GLU A 552 -13.22 -8.29 27.32
N LEU A 553 -13.01 -6.96 27.30
CA LEU A 553 -11.80 -6.30 27.77
C LEU A 553 -12.01 -5.76 29.20
N PHE A 554 -11.47 -6.46 30.20
CA PHE A 554 -11.56 -6.09 31.62
C PHE A 554 -13.01 -5.84 32.08
N GLY A 555 -13.92 -6.72 31.66
CA GLY A 555 -15.36 -6.66 31.99
C GLY A 555 -16.18 -5.68 31.13
N ARG A 556 -15.61 -5.15 30.05
CA ARG A 556 -16.31 -4.30 29.09
C ARG A 556 -16.24 -4.89 27.68
N PRO A 557 -17.38 -5.02 26.97
CA PRO A 557 -17.35 -5.46 25.58
C PRO A 557 -16.71 -4.40 24.69
N GLU A 558 -15.74 -4.82 23.87
CA GLU A 558 -15.03 -3.97 22.90
C GLU A 558 -14.96 -4.63 21.53
N THR A 559 -14.99 -3.82 20.47
CA THR A 559 -14.77 -4.27 19.09
C THR A 559 -13.38 -3.86 18.64
N VAL A 560 -12.52 -4.83 18.36
CA VAL A 560 -11.08 -4.64 18.14
C VAL A 560 -10.58 -5.35 16.89
N GLY A 561 -9.49 -4.84 16.30
CA GLY A 561 -8.81 -5.39 15.13
C GLY A 561 -7.59 -6.24 15.46
N PHE A 562 -7.49 -7.44 14.89
CA PHE A 562 -6.39 -8.38 15.10
C PHE A 562 -5.56 -8.59 13.82
N TYR A 563 -4.23 -8.65 14.00
CA TYR A 563 -3.22 -8.90 12.97
C TYR A 563 -2.10 -9.82 13.52
N ASN A 564 -2.46 -11.03 13.93
CA ASN A 564 -1.57 -11.96 14.61
C ASN A 564 -1.73 -13.42 14.15
N SER A 565 -0.58 -14.07 13.98
CA SER A 565 -0.46 -15.52 13.73
C SER A 565 -0.14 -16.31 15.02
N PHE A 566 0.42 -15.63 16.02
CA PHE A 566 0.71 -16.17 17.34
C PHE A 566 -0.16 -15.49 18.40
N THR A 567 -0.30 -16.11 19.56
CA THR A 567 -0.99 -15.53 20.72
C THR A 567 -0.48 -16.18 21.99
N ALA A 568 -0.56 -15.47 23.10
CA ALA A 568 -0.33 -16.08 24.40
C ALA A 568 -1.57 -16.87 24.86
N ARG A 569 -1.38 -17.98 25.57
CA ARG A 569 -2.46 -18.70 26.25
C ARG A 569 -2.33 -18.56 27.75
N CYS A 570 -3.48 -18.36 28.39
CA CYS A 570 -3.62 -18.33 29.83
C CYS A 570 -4.83 -19.19 30.22
N ASP A 571 -4.55 -20.30 30.89
CA ASP A 571 -5.60 -21.13 31.47
C ASP A 571 -6.10 -20.56 32.82
N GLY A 572 -7.10 -21.24 33.41
CA GLY A 572 -7.69 -20.81 34.69
C GLY A 572 -6.67 -20.73 35.84
N PRO A 573 -5.84 -21.77 36.07
CA PRO A 573 -4.77 -21.73 37.07
C PRO A 573 -3.77 -20.58 36.87
N ALA A 574 -3.27 -20.38 35.64
CA ALA A 574 -2.35 -19.29 35.33
C ALA A 574 -2.99 -17.92 35.59
N ALA A 575 -4.27 -17.75 35.23
CA ALA A 575 -5.00 -16.51 35.49
C ALA A 575 -5.15 -16.23 36.99
N ALA A 576 -5.40 -17.25 37.79
CA ALA A 576 -5.48 -17.12 39.25
C ALA A 576 -4.11 -16.77 39.88
N GLU A 577 -3.02 -17.33 39.36
CA GLU A 577 -1.66 -16.99 39.78
C GLU A 577 -1.30 -15.55 39.43
N LEU A 578 -1.60 -15.10 38.21
CA LEU A 578 -1.41 -13.70 37.80
C LEU A 578 -2.23 -12.74 38.67
N ALA A 579 -3.49 -13.08 38.95
CA ALA A 579 -4.35 -12.29 39.83
C ALA A 579 -3.79 -12.18 41.26
N ALA A 580 -3.18 -13.24 41.80
CA ALA A 580 -2.51 -13.21 43.09
C ALA A 580 -1.31 -12.25 43.14
N HIS A 581 -0.71 -11.95 41.98
CA HIS A 581 0.34 -10.94 41.81
C HIS A 581 -0.20 -9.56 41.41
N GLY A 582 -1.51 -9.35 41.45
CA GLY A 582 -2.15 -8.09 41.08
C GLY A 582 -2.17 -7.82 39.57
N ILE A 583 -2.07 -8.87 38.76
CA ILE A 583 -2.15 -8.78 37.29
C ILE A 583 -3.54 -9.23 36.86
N GLU A 584 -4.26 -8.32 36.24
CA GLU A 584 -5.57 -8.57 35.63
C GLU A 584 -5.39 -9.10 34.20
N VAL A 585 -6.23 -10.07 33.83
CA VAL A 585 -6.19 -10.75 32.54
C VAL A 585 -7.53 -10.59 31.82
N SER A 586 -7.48 -10.22 30.54
CA SER A 586 -8.59 -10.38 29.60
C SER A 586 -8.22 -11.50 28.63
N ARG A 587 -9.08 -12.51 28.52
CA ARG A 587 -8.88 -13.69 27.68
C ARG A 587 -10.19 -14.20 27.13
N ASP A 588 -10.12 -14.98 26.06
CA ASP A 588 -11.23 -15.82 25.63
C ASP A 588 -11.43 -16.99 26.61
N GLU A 589 -12.67 -17.23 27.03
CA GLU A 589 -12.96 -18.24 28.06
C GLU A 589 -12.77 -19.67 27.54
N GLU A 590 -13.09 -19.91 26.26
CA GLU A 590 -13.11 -21.22 25.63
C GLU A 590 -11.71 -21.65 25.16
N SER A 591 -11.03 -20.81 24.38
CA SER A 591 -9.72 -21.09 23.82
C SER A 591 -8.58 -20.82 24.81
N GLY A 592 -8.79 -19.92 25.78
CA GLY A 592 -7.76 -19.41 26.68
C GLY A 592 -6.79 -18.43 26.01
N GLU A 593 -7.10 -17.95 24.81
CA GLU A 593 -6.29 -16.93 24.13
C GLU A 593 -6.32 -15.61 24.90
N LEU A 594 -5.14 -15.05 25.15
CA LEU A 594 -4.96 -13.80 25.87
C LEU A 594 -5.31 -12.62 24.95
N HIS A 595 -6.15 -11.71 25.42
CA HIS A 595 -6.45 -10.47 24.70
C HIS A 595 -5.71 -9.28 25.29
N ALA A 596 -5.56 -9.22 26.62
CA ALA A 596 -4.87 -8.13 27.30
C ALA A 596 -4.39 -8.51 28.71
N LEU A 597 -3.38 -7.78 29.19
CA LEU A 597 -2.89 -7.83 30.57
C LEU A 597 -2.82 -6.42 31.14
N ARG A 598 -3.08 -6.28 32.44
CA ARG A 598 -2.83 -5.04 33.17
C ARG A 598 -2.30 -5.35 34.56
N GLY A 599 -1.14 -4.81 34.91
CA GLY A 599 -0.50 -5.03 36.20
C GLY A 599 0.21 -3.79 36.72
N PRO A 600 0.95 -3.90 37.84
CA PRO A 600 1.69 -2.78 38.40
C PRO A 600 2.75 -2.25 37.43
N GLY A 601 2.50 -1.08 36.84
CA GLY A 601 3.44 -0.40 35.95
C GLY A 601 3.42 -0.83 34.49
N PHE A 602 2.54 -1.76 34.08
CA PHE A 602 2.39 -2.15 32.68
C PHE A 602 0.95 -2.48 32.27
N ALA A 603 0.68 -2.32 30.99
CA ALA A 603 -0.50 -2.84 30.30
C ALA A 603 -0.08 -3.44 28.96
N SER A 604 -0.88 -4.34 28.39
CA SER A 604 -0.63 -4.85 27.04
C SER A 604 -1.88 -5.38 26.38
N VAL A 605 -1.92 -5.35 25.06
CA VAL A 605 -3.05 -5.81 24.23
C VAL A 605 -2.55 -6.60 23.01
N GLN A 606 -3.20 -7.72 22.71
CA GLN A 606 -2.89 -8.55 21.55
C GLN A 606 -3.39 -7.92 20.23
N PHE A 607 -4.49 -7.18 20.29
CA PHE A 607 -5.08 -6.47 19.16
C PHE A 607 -4.37 -5.13 18.89
N HIS A 608 -4.66 -4.51 17.75
CA HIS A 608 -4.13 -3.22 17.35
C HIS A 608 -5.12 -2.10 17.68
N PRO A 609 -4.95 -1.35 18.80
CA PRO A 609 -5.83 -0.24 19.10
C PRO A 609 -5.78 0.87 18.04
N GLU A 610 -4.68 1.01 17.33
CA GLU A 610 -4.49 1.99 16.27
C GLU A 610 -5.21 1.65 14.96
N SER A 611 -5.57 0.39 14.72
CA SER A 611 -6.21 -0.05 13.47
C SER A 611 -7.57 0.61 13.25
N VAL A 612 -7.95 0.80 11.98
CA VAL A 612 -9.31 1.22 11.59
C VAL A 612 -10.40 0.23 12.03
N LEU A 613 -10.03 -1.00 12.38
CA LEU A 613 -10.95 -2.03 12.88
C LEU A 613 -11.23 -1.91 14.39
N THR A 614 -10.46 -1.11 15.15
CA THR A 614 -10.68 -0.95 16.59
C THR A 614 -11.51 0.30 16.90
N VAL A 615 -12.80 0.10 17.19
CA VAL A 615 -13.80 1.18 17.30
C VAL A 615 -13.42 2.22 18.37
N ARG A 616 -12.95 1.78 19.54
CA ARG A 616 -12.57 2.65 20.66
C ARG A 616 -11.06 2.76 20.87
N GLY A 617 -10.27 2.56 19.82
CA GLY A 617 -8.82 2.48 19.87
C GLY A 617 -8.10 3.53 20.71
N SER A 618 -8.32 4.80 20.37
CA SER A 618 -7.74 5.95 21.09
C SER A 618 -8.15 5.99 22.57
N ALA A 619 -9.43 5.74 22.89
CA ALA A 619 -9.90 5.70 24.27
C ALA A 619 -9.28 4.55 25.06
N ILE A 620 -9.16 3.35 24.46
CA ILE A 620 -8.51 2.19 25.08
C ILE A 620 -7.06 2.52 25.43
N VAL A 621 -6.29 3.09 24.50
CA VAL A 621 -4.89 3.46 24.74
C VAL A 621 -4.76 4.51 25.84
N THR A 622 -5.60 5.54 25.82
CA THR A 622 -5.62 6.57 26.87
C THR A 622 -5.93 5.97 28.25
N GLU A 623 -6.96 5.12 28.35
CA GLU A 623 -7.36 4.47 29.61
C GLU A 623 -6.26 3.55 30.16
N LEU A 624 -5.61 2.78 29.28
CA LEU A 624 -4.50 1.90 29.68
C LEU A 624 -3.29 2.70 30.18
N LEU A 625 -2.93 3.80 29.51
CA LEU A 625 -1.81 4.64 29.93
C LEU A 625 -2.11 5.49 31.16
N ALA A 626 -3.32 6.02 31.30
CA ALA A 626 -3.74 6.79 32.48
C ALA A 626 -3.73 5.94 33.76
N GLY A 627 -3.90 4.63 33.64
CA GLY A 627 -3.73 3.67 34.74
C GLY A 627 -2.28 3.43 35.15
N LEU A 628 -1.29 3.96 34.41
CA LEU A 628 0.13 3.77 34.69
C LEU A 628 0.69 4.92 35.56
N PRO A 629 1.70 4.65 36.41
CA PRO A 629 2.19 5.56 37.47
C PRO A 629 2.85 6.88 37.03
N VAL A 630 2.73 7.32 35.77
CA VAL A 630 3.45 8.50 35.23
C VAL A 630 2.56 9.70 34.94
N LEU A 631 1.27 9.48 34.76
CA LEU A 631 0.36 10.50 34.24
C LEU A 631 -0.52 11.13 35.34
N SER A 632 -0.15 10.92 36.62
CA SER A 632 -0.80 11.49 37.80
C SER A 632 -0.06 12.67 38.42
#